data_AF-A0A924VVS5-F1
#
_entry.id   AF-A0A924VVS5-F1
#
_cell.length_a   1.000
_cell.length_b   1.000
_cell.length_c   1.000
_cell.angle_alpha   90.00
_cell.angle_beta   90.00
_cell.angle_gamma   90.00
#
_symmetry.space_group_name_H-M   'P 1'
#
loop_
_entity.id
_entity.type
_entity.pdbx_description
1 polymer ?
#
loop_
_entity_poly.entity_id
_entity_poly.type
_entity_poly.pdbx_seq_one_letter_code
_entity_poly.pdbx_strand_id
1 'polypeptide(L)'
;MRRLRYSALILALAVAVHIDWHLARPAHHRLSGNWPHHWLFAAAAFALVGWLIARWWPERPTRAAAGIVGLALVLAQGVEPVVEVAMYQHQLGYPTDPGRWTAFALCVAAGIPALLVTLILCRPRLRRYPVAPAA
;
A
#
# COMPACT_ATOMS: atom_id res chain seq x y z
N MET A 1 -14.08 -15.37 -6.39
CA MET A 1 -13.95 -13.89 -6.39
C MET A 1 -13.05 -13.33 -5.29
N ARG A 2 -13.10 -13.82 -4.04
CA ARG A 2 -12.29 -13.28 -2.92
C ARG A 2 -10.76 -13.30 -3.18
N ARG A 3 -10.24 -14.38 -3.79
CA ARG A 3 -8.82 -14.49 -4.18
C ARG A 3 -8.43 -13.45 -5.25
N LEU A 4 -9.26 -13.26 -6.28
CA LEU A 4 -9.04 -12.25 -7.31
C LEU A 4 -8.97 -10.84 -6.73
N ARG A 5 -9.91 -10.47 -5.85
CA ARG A 5 -9.88 -9.17 -5.15
C ARG A 5 -8.63 -8.98 -4.30
N TYR A 6 -8.19 -10.05 -3.63
CA TYR A 6 -6.99 -10.04 -2.81
C TYR A 6 -5.74 -9.76 -3.66
N SER A 7 -5.54 -10.53 -4.73
CA SER A 7 -4.44 -10.34 -5.68
C SER A 7 -4.51 -8.98 -6.36
N ALA A 8 -5.71 -8.53 -6.76
CA ALA A 8 -5.90 -7.22 -7.38
C ALA A 8 -5.52 -6.08 -6.43
N LEU A 9 -5.88 -6.15 -5.14
CA LEU A 9 -5.47 -5.15 -4.16
C LEU A 9 -3.96 -5.15 -3.90
N ILE A 10 -3.33 -6.33 -3.90
CA ILE A 10 -1.86 -6.43 -3.80
C ILE A 10 -1.21 -5.70 -4.96
N LEU A 11 -1.61 -6.00 -6.20
CA LEU A 11 -1.04 -5.39 -7.40
C LEU A 11 -1.32 -3.90 -7.45
N ALA A 12 -2.56 -3.47 -7.18
CA ALA A 12 -2.93 -2.06 -7.17
C ALA A 12 -2.13 -1.27 -6.13
N LEU A 13 -1.96 -1.82 -4.92
CA LEU A 13 -1.18 -1.16 -3.87
C LEU A 13 0.32 -1.16 -4.20
N ALA A 14 0.85 -2.23 -4.79
CA ALA A 14 2.25 -2.26 -5.24
C ALA A 14 2.51 -1.20 -6.31
N VAL A 15 1.61 -1.07 -7.28
CA VAL A 15 1.66 -0.02 -8.31
C VAL A 15 1.56 1.37 -7.68
N ALA A 16 0.66 1.58 -6.72
CA ALA A 16 0.55 2.87 -6.03
C ALA A 16 1.84 3.23 -5.28
N VAL A 17 2.44 2.30 -4.53
CA VAL A 17 3.74 2.53 -3.85
C VAL A 17 4.84 2.86 -4.87
N HIS A 18 4.84 2.19 -6.03
CA HIS A 18 5.80 2.47 -7.09
C HIS A 18 5.58 3.86 -7.73
N ILE A 19 4.33 4.27 -7.96
CA ILE A 19 4.01 5.61 -8.45
C ILE A 19 4.43 6.68 -7.42
N ASP A 20 4.14 6.45 -6.14
CA ASP A 20 4.53 7.37 -5.05
C ASP A 20 6.04 7.62 -5.03
N TRP A 21 6.83 6.57 -5.27
CA TRP A 21 8.27 6.68 -5.43
C TRP A 21 8.68 7.61 -6.59
N HIS A 22 8.11 7.43 -7.78
CA HIS A 22 8.37 8.33 -8.91
C HIS A 22 7.97 9.78 -8.61
N LEU A 23 6.88 9.98 -7.85
CA LEU A 23 6.47 11.31 -7.41
C LEU A 23 7.48 11.94 -6.44
N ALA A 24 8.04 11.16 -5.52
CA ALA A 24 9.00 11.63 -4.51
C ALA A 24 10.40 11.89 -5.09
N ARG A 25 10.77 11.18 -6.14
CA ARG A 25 12.14 11.18 -6.67
C ARG A 25 12.54 12.55 -7.24
N PRO A 26 13.80 13.01 -7.06
CA PRO A 26 14.28 14.26 -7.66
C PRO A 26 14.22 14.24 -9.19
N ALA A 27 13.94 15.38 -9.82
CA ALA A 27 13.63 15.56 -11.26
C ALA A 27 14.75 15.21 -12.27
N HIS A 28 15.80 14.49 -11.86
CA HIS A 28 16.92 14.10 -12.73
C HIS A 28 16.58 12.97 -13.73
N HIS A 29 15.38 12.36 -13.64
CA HIS A 29 14.90 11.33 -14.55
C HIS A 29 13.56 11.74 -15.19
N ARG A 30 13.26 11.27 -16.42
CA ARG A 30 12.10 11.72 -17.21
C ARG A 30 10.71 11.48 -16.57
N LEU A 31 10.64 10.65 -15.53
CA LEU A 31 9.39 10.28 -14.83
C LEU A 31 9.33 10.80 -13.38
N SER A 32 10.30 11.58 -12.92
CA SER A 32 10.36 12.00 -11.53
C SER A 32 9.70 13.36 -11.28
N GLY A 33 8.82 13.41 -10.27
CA GLY A 33 7.96 14.57 -10.00
C GLY A 33 8.53 15.59 -9.00
N ASN A 34 9.51 15.19 -8.18
CA ASN A 34 10.04 15.96 -7.04
C ASN A 34 8.93 16.61 -6.19
N TRP A 35 7.83 15.89 -5.97
CA TRP A 35 6.66 16.40 -5.27
C TRP A 35 6.82 16.19 -3.76
N PRO A 36 7.07 17.26 -2.97
CA PRO A 36 7.33 17.13 -1.53
C PRO A 36 6.13 16.61 -0.73
N HIS A 37 4.92 16.66 -1.32
CA HIS A 37 3.69 16.20 -0.69
C HIS A 37 3.18 14.87 -1.24
N HIS A 38 4.05 14.07 -1.88
CA HIS A 38 3.72 12.74 -2.40
C HIS A 38 3.06 11.83 -1.33
N TRP A 39 3.44 11.99 -0.06
CA TRP A 39 2.85 11.28 1.07
C TRP A 39 1.32 11.43 1.18
N LEU A 40 0.72 12.50 0.63
CA LEU A 40 -0.75 12.63 0.54
C LEU A 40 -1.36 11.59 -0.41
N PHE A 41 -0.69 11.32 -1.53
CA PHE A 41 -1.09 10.27 -2.47
C PHE A 41 -0.95 8.89 -1.82
N ALA A 42 0.16 8.61 -1.14
CA ALA A 42 0.33 7.37 -0.37
C ALA A 42 -0.80 7.20 0.67
N ALA A 43 -1.08 8.22 1.47
CA ALA A 43 -2.16 8.19 2.47
C ALA A 43 -3.52 7.89 1.84
N ALA A 44 -3.86 8.55 0.71
CA ALA A 44 -5.12 8.33 0.01
C ALA A 44 -5.24 6.91 -0.55
N ALA A 45 -4.18 6.38 -1.18
CA ALA A 45 -4.16 5.03 -1.73
C ALA A 45 -4.34 3.97 -0.62
N PHE A 46 -3.60 4.10 0.48
CA PHE A 46 -3.70 3.20 1.63
C PHE A 46 -5.06 3.29 2.34
N ALA A 47 -5.62 4.49 2.48
CA ALA A 47 -6.96 4.68 3.03
C ALA A 47 -8.02 3.97 2.17
N LEU A 48 -7.96 4.12 0.84
CA LEU A 48 -8.86 3.45 -0.08
C LEU A 48 -8.77 1.93 0.05
N VAL A 49 -7.55 1.38 0.12
CA VAL A 49 -7.34 -0.06 0.33
C VAL A 49 -7.88 -0.49 1.69
N GLY A 50 -7.64 0.27 2.77
CA GLY A 50 -8.20 0.01 4.09
C GLY A 50 -9.73 -0.05 4.09
N TRP A 51 -10.38 0.89 3.40
CA TRP A 51 -11.84 0.91 3.23
C TRP A 51 -12.36 -0.32 2.48
N LEU A 52 -11.72 -0.69 1.37
CA LEU A 52 -12.08 -1.89 0.61
C LEU A 52 -11.90 -3.16 1.44
N ILE A 53 -10.83 -3.24 2.22
CA ILE A 53 -10.58 -4.39 3.10
C ILE A 53 -11.64 -4.50 4.19
N ALA A 54 -12.01 -3.38 4.82
CA ALA A 54 -13.07 -3.36 5.83
C ALA A 54 -14.41 -3.89 5.29
N ARG A 55 -14.72 -3.61 4.02
CA ARG A 55 -15.95 -4.08 3.35
C ARG A 55 -15.87 -5.53 2.87
N TRP A 56 -14.74 -5.96 2.32
CA TRP A 56 -14.61 -7.27 1.69
C TRP A 56 -14.14 -8.40 2.63
N TRP A 57 -13.54 -8.06 3.78
CA TRP A 57 -13.10 -9.03 4.80
C TRP A 57 -13.50 -8.61 6.24
N PRO A 58 -14.80 -8.45 6.54
CA PRO A 58 -15.25 -7.93 7.83
C PRO A 58 -14.88 -8.79 9.05
N GLU A 59 -14.76 -10.11 8.89
CA GLU A 59 -14.43 -11.05 9.98
C GLU A 59 -12.97 -10.95 10.44
N ARG A 60 -12.04 -10.74 9.50
CA ARG A 60 -10.59 -10.76 9.75
C ARG A 60 -9.84 -9.68 8.94
N PRO A 61 -10.22 -8.39 9.08
CA PRO A 61 -9.70 -7.34 8.20
C PRO A 61 -8.22 -7.05 8.47
N THR A 62 -7.75 -7.19 9.72
CA THR A 62 -6.33 -7.01 10.07
C THR A 62 -5.43 -8.05 9.42
N ARG A 63 -5.87 -9.32 9.38
CA ARG A 63 -5.13 -10.40 8.71
C ARG A 63 -5.07 -10.19 7.20
N ALA A 64 -6.18 -9.76 6.60
CA ALA A 64 -6.21 -9.43 5.18
C ALA A 64 -5.30 -8.23 4.86
N ALA A 65 -5.35 -7.19 5.69
CA ALA A 65 -4.49 -6.01 5.55
C ALA A 65 -3.00 -6.34 5.68
N ALA A 66 -2.61 -7.09 6.72
CA ALA A 66 -1.21 -7.49 6.90
C ALA A 66 -0.66 -8.24 5.68
N GLY A 67 -1.43 -9.17 5.12
CA GLY A 67 -1.00 -9.92 3.95
C GLY A 67 -1.03 -9.11 2.65
N ILE A 68 -2.03 -8.24 2.44
CA ILE A 68 -2.11 -7.39 1.24
C ILE A 68 -0.97 -6.37 1.25
N VAL A 69 -0.82 -5.62 2.35
CA VAL A 69 0.22 -4.60 2.50
C VAL A 69 1.60 -5.24 2.46
N GLY A 70 1.82 -6.31 3.22
CA GLY A 70 3.12 -6.97 3.24
C GLY A 70 3.56 -7.45 1.86
N LEU A 71 2.70 -8.15 1.13
CA LEU A 71 3.01 -8.61 -0.22
C LEU A 71 3.15 -7.46 -1.21
N ALA A 72 2.32 -6.41 -1.12
CA ALA A 72 2.44 -5.24 -1.99
C ALA A 72 3.76 -4.49 -1.79
N LEU A 73 4.21 -4.29 -0.55
CA LEU A 73 5.48 -3.65 -0.25
C LEU A 73 6.67 -4.50 -0.73
N VAL A 74 6.61 -5.81 -0.53
CA VAL A 74 7.64 -6.74 -1.05
C VAL A 74 7.69 -6.69 -2.58
N LEU A 75 6.54 -6.66 -3.26
CA LEU A 75 6.51 -6.56 -4.72
C LEU A 75 7.00 -5.20 -5.22
N ALA A 76 6.54 -4.10 -4.60
CA ALA A 76 6.98 -2.76 -4.98
C ALA A 76 8.51 -2.60 -4.83
N GLN A 77 9.09 -3.16 -3.77
CA GLN A 77 10.53 -3.10 -3.54
C GLN A 77 11.33 -4.14 -4.32
N GLY A 78 10.77 -5.33 -4.57
CA GLY A 78 11.47 -6.44 -5.22
C GLY A 78 11.42 -6.42 -6.74
N VAL A 79 10.35 -5.86 -7.34
CA VAL A 79 10.20 -5.84 -8.81
C VAL A 79 11.13 -4.81 -9.44
N GLU A 80 11.27 -3.62 -8.86
CA GLU A 80 12.11 -2.55 -9.45
C GLU A 80 13.60 -2.95 -9.58
N PRO A 81 14.30 -3.47 -8.54
CA PRO A 81 15.69 -3.88 -8.67
C PRO A 81 15.89 -5.02 -9.68
N VAL A 82 14.94 -5.95 -9.76
CA VAL A 82 15.02 -7.08 -10.71
C VAL A 82 14.81 -6.59 -12.14
N VAL A 83 13.85 -5.69 -12.36
CA VAL A 83 13.61 -5.08 -13.68
C VAL A 83 14.77 -4.17 -14.09
N GLU A 84 15.32 -3.37 -13.17
CA GLU A 84 16.49 -2.53 -13.43
C GLU A 84 17.73 -3.35 -13.75
N VAL A 85 18.00 -4.44 -13.01
CA VAL A 85 19.13 -5.35 -13.30
C VAL A 85 18.94 -6.04 -14.65
N ALA A 86 17.72 -6.44 -14.99
CA ALA A 86 17.43 -7.11 -16.25
C ALA A 86 17.45 -6.18 -17.47
N MET A 87 17.07 -4.90 -17.31
CA MET A 87 16.88 -3.95 -18.42
C MET A 87 18.02 -2.92 -18.55
N TYR A 88 18.71 -2.56 -17.47
CA TYR A 88 19.73 -1.50 -17.43
C TYR A 88 21.08 -2.02 -16.93
N GLN A 89 21.77 -2.79 -17.78
CA GLN A 89 23.23 -3.10 -17.77
C GLN A 89 24.02 -2.72 -16.49
N HIS A 90 23.79 -3.43 -15.37
CA HIS A 90 24.66 -3.48 -14.18
C HIS A 90 25.00 -2.16 -13.46
N GLN A 91 24.22 -1.08 -13.58
CA GLN A 91 24.34 0.04 -12.62
C GLN A 91 23.65 -0.30 -11.29
N LEU A 92 24.30 -1.15 -10.50
CA LEU A 92 23.89 -1.58 -9.15
C LEU A 92 23.95 -0.47 -8.08
N GLY A 93 24.06 0.81 -8.47
CA GLY A 93 24.09 1.95 -7.54
C GLY A 93 22.71 2.34 -6.99
N TYR A 94 21.64 1.84 -7.62
CA TYR A 94 20.25 2.20 -7.31
C TYR A 94 19.63 1.58 -6.04
N PRO A 95 19.87 0.31 -5.65
CA PRO A 95 19.26 -0.28 -4.46
C PRO A 95 19.75 0.37 -3.14
N THR A 96 20.85 1.12 -3.18
CA THR A 96 21.43 1.80 -2.01
C THR A 96 21.21 3.31 -1.99
N ASP A 97 20.43 3.88 -2.93
CA ASP A 97 20.14 5.32 -2.94
C ASP A 97 19.37 5.72 -1.65
N PRO A 98 19.93 6.58 -0.77
CA PRO A 98 19.25 7.01 0.44
C PRO A 98 17.90 7.68 0.16
N GLY A 99 17.76 8.39 -0.97
CA GLY A 99 16.52 9.04 -1.36
C GLY A 99 15.36 8.06 -1.55
N ARG A 100 15.67 6.84 -2.02
CA ARG A 100 14.70 5.74 -2.16
C ARG A 100 14.16 5.27 -0.84
N TRP A 101 15.04 5.06 0.11
CA TRP A 101 14.66 4.64 1.45
C TRP A 101 13.91 5.73 2.20
N THR A 102 14.26 7.00 2.01
CA THR A 102 13.52 8.14 2.59
C THR A 102 12.11 8.23 2.02
N ALA A 103 11.94 8.24 0.69
CA ALA A 103 10.63 8.31 0.05
C ALA A 103 9.75 7.12 0.45
N PHE A 104 10.33 5.91 0.46
CA PHE A 104 9.63 4.72 0.92
C PHE A 104 9.22 4.80 2.40
N ALA A 105 10.11 5.27 3.27
CA ALA A 105 9.81 5.46 4.68
C ALA A 105 8.65 6.46 4.88
N LEU A 106 8.64 7.57 4.14
CA LEU A 106 7.54 8.54 4.15
C LEU A 106 6.23 7.93 3.63
N CYS A 107 6.29 7.16 2.54
CA CYS A 107 5.16 6.42 1.98
C CYS A 107 4.53 5.49 3.03
N VAL A 108 5.36 4.68 3.69
CA VAL A 108 4.92 3.73 4.73
C VAL A 108 4.41 4.45 5.97
N ALA A 109 5.12 5.49 6.42
CA ALA A 109 4.78 6.27 7.60
C ALA A 109 3.46 7.06 7.44
N ALA A 110 3.12 7.50 6.23
CA ALA A 110 1.83 8.13 5.94
C ALA A 110 0.74 7.09 5.63
N GLY A 111 1.08 6.07 4.83
CA GLY A 111 0.15 5.07 4.32
C GLY A 111 -0.37 4.13 5.40
N ILE A 112 0.50 3.53 6.22
CA ILE A 112 0.05 2.55 7.23
C ILE A 112 -0.94 3.19 8.23
N PRO A 113 -0.67 4.37 8.82
CA PRO A 113 -1.64 5.02 9.70
C PRO A 113 -2.97 5.32 9.00
N ALA A 114 -2.94 5.82 7.76
CA ALA A 114 -4.15 6.08 7.00
C ALA A 114 -4.99 4.81 6.80
N LEU A 115 -4.36 3.70 6.40
CA LEU A 115 -5.01 2.40 6.27
C LEU A 115 -5.61 1.92 7.61
N LEU A 116 -4.86 2.04 8.71
CA LEU A 116 -5.33 1.61 10.03
C LEU A 116 -6.53 2.44 10.51
N VAL A 117 -6.45 3.76 10.35
CA VAL A 117 -7.56 4.67 10.68
C VAL A 117 -8.79 4.30 9.86
N THR A 118 -8.67 4.10 8.56
CA THR A 118 -9.81 3.71 7.73
C THR A 118 -10.36 2.33 8.10
N LEU A 119 -9.51 1.36 8.41
CA LEU A 119 -9.95 0.04 8.89
C LEU A 119 -10.74 0.14 10.19
N ILE A 120 -10.33 1.00 11.12
CA ILE A 120 -11.01 1.20 12.41
C ILE A 120 -12.36 1.91 12.18
N LEU A 121 -12.36 3.00 11.40
CA LEU A 121 -13.55 3.83 11.19
C LEU A 121 -14.62 3.15 10.33
N CYS A 122 -14.21 2.35 9.34
CA CYS A 122 -15.12 1.74 8.38
C CYS A 122 -15.46 0.28 8.71
N ARG A 123 -15.03 -0.23 9.87
CA ARG A 123 -15.40 -1.57 10.31
C ARG A 123 -16.92 -1.66 10.50
N PRO A 124 -17.62 -2.57 9.81
CA PRO A 124 -19.04 -2.77 10.05
C PRO A 124 -19.23 -3.19 11.51
N ARG A 125 -19.94 -2.36 12.28
CA ARG A 125 -20.38 -2.73 13.63
C ARG A 125 -21.35 -3.90 13.45
N LEU A 126 -20.89 -5.12 13.74
CA LEU A 126 -21.78 -6.27 13.87
C LEU A 126 -22.84 -5.89 14.90
N ARG A 127 -24.05 -5.54 14.45
CA ARG A 127 -25.22 -5.39 15.31
C ARG A 127 -25.39 -6.74 15.99
N ARG A 128 -24.94 -6.85 17.24
CA ARG A 128 -25.41 -7.90 18.15
C ARG A 128 -26.87 -7.58 18.36
N TYR A 129 -27.76 -8.19 17.56
CA TYR A 129 -29.16 -8.23 17.92
C TYR A 129 -29.22 -8.93 19.28
N PRO A 130 -29.80 -8.30 20.32
CA PRO A 130 -30.09 -9.02 21.55
C PRO A 130 -31.06 -10.14 21.15
N VAL A 131 -30.62 -11.38 21.30
CA VAL A 131 -31.51 -12.54 21.24
C VAL A 131 -32.49 -12.34 22.39
N ALA A 132 -33.76 -12.05 22.07
CA ALA A 132 -34.79 -11.97 23.08
C ALA A 132 -34.84 -13.34 23.79
N PRO A 133 -34.85 -13.39 25.13
CA PRO A 133 -35.03 -14.64 25.85
C PRO A 133 -36.38 -15.23 25.43
N ALA A 134 -36.38 -16.51 25.07
CA ALA A 134 -37.61 -17.25 24.83
C ALA A 134 -38.44 -17.23 26.12
N ALA A 135 -39.69 -16.77 26.01
CA ALA A 135 -40.68 -16.76 27.08
C ALA A 135 -41.26 -18.17 27.28
#